data_AF-A0A973G984-F1
#
_entry.id   AF-A0A973G984-F1
#
_cell.length_a   1.000
_cell.length_b   1.000
_cell.length_c   1.000
_cell.angle_alpha   90.00
_cell.angle_beta   90.00
_cell.angle_gamma   90.00
#
_symmetry.space_group_name_H-M   'P 1'
#
loop_
_entity.id
_entity.type
_entity.pdbx_description
1 polymer ?
#
loop_
_entity_poly.entity_id
_entity_poly.type
_entity_poly.pdbx_seq_one_letter_code
_entity_poly.pdbx_strand_id
1 'polypeptide(L)' 'MSDADDPRGGTPEAGVPPRGGGRERKAMLLRLDPALHEALARWAGDDLRSTNAHVEWLLRRALEQAGRLPRDRG' A
#
# COMPACT_ATOMS: atom_id res chain seq x y z
N MET A 1 -48.51 26.81 25.34
CA MET A 1 -47.48 26.77 24.29
C MET A 1 -46.14 27.09 24.94
N SER A 2 -45.45 26.07 25.44
CA SER A 2 -44.02 26.09 25.75
C SER A 2 -43.58 24.64 25.90
N ASP A 3 -43.14 24.07 24.79
CA ASP A 3 -42.26 22.89 24.78
C ASP A 3 -41.00 23.34 24.06
N ALA A 4 -40.05 23.81 24.86
CA ALA A 4 -38.67 23.92 24.43
C ALA A 4 -38.02 22.57 24.77
N ASP A 5 -37.71 21.78 23.75
CA ASP A 5 -36.74 20.68 23.86
C ASP A 5 -35.95 20.62 22.55
N ASP A 6 -34.75 21.19 22.62
CA ASP A 6 -33.63 21.11 21.68
C ASP A 6 -32.64 20.08 22.24
N PRO A 7 -31.66 19.55 21.49
CA PRO A 7 -31.69 18.82 20.22
C PRO A 7 -31.26 17.35 20.46
N ARG A 8 -31.81 16.39 19.69
CA ARG A 8 -31.21 15.04 19.66
C ARG A 8 -29.90 15.09 18.88
N GLY A 9 -28.81 15.21 19.65
CA GLY A 9 -27.45 15.03 19.20
C GLY A 9 -27.29 13.73 18.42
N GLY A 10 -26.82 13.86 17.18
CA GLY A 10 -26.27 12.73 16.44
C GLY A 10 -25.09 12.18 17.23
N THR A 11 -25.21 10.93 17.67
CA THR A 11 -24.10 10.16 18.22
C THR A 11 -22.93 10.19 17.24
N PRO A 12 -21.69 10.47 17.70
CA PRO A 12 -20.52 10.31 16.86
C PRO A 12 -20.35 8.83 16.55
N GLU A 13 -20.41 8.48 15.27
CA GLU A 13 -20.03 7.16 14.74
C GLU A 13 -18.71 6.74 15.38
N ALA A 14 -18.78 5.73 16.25
CA ALA A 14 -17.63 5.19 16.95
C ALA A 14 -16.58 4.75 15.91
N GLY A 15 -15.41 5.39 16.00
CA GLY A 15 -14.32 5.21 15.06
C GLY A 15 -14.00 3.74 14.82
N VAL A 16 -14.00 3.36 13.54
CA VAL A 16 -13.43 2.09 13.09
C VAL A 16 -11.98 2.05 13.61
N PRO A 17 -11.59 1.08 14.47
CA PRO A 17 -10.22 1.01 14.94
C PRO A 17 -9.30 0.80 13.73
N PRO A 18 -8.11 1.44 13.70
CA PRO A 18 -7.15 1.20 12.63
C PRO A 18 -6.81 -0.29 12.61
N ARG A 19 -7.15 -0.96 11.50
CA ARG A 19 -6.88 -2.39 11.32
C ARG A 19 -5.36 -2.60 11.21
N GLY A 20 -4.75 -2.99 12.33
CA GLY A 20 -3.60 -3.90 12.37
C GLY A 20 -2.23 -3.29 12.08
N GLY A 21 -1.31 -3.47 13.05
CA GLY A 21 0.14 -3.26 12.91
C GLY A 21 0.81 -4.22 11.94
N GLY A 22 0.50 -4.08 10.65
CA GLY A 22 1.37 -4.57 9.57
C GLY A 22 2.54 -3.60 9.38
N ARG A 23 3.71 -4.11 8.98
CA ARG A 23 4.85 -3.29 8.55
C ARG A 23 4.35 -2.25 7.57
N GLU A 24 4.43 -0.98 7.96
CA GLU A 24 3.94 0.12 7.14
C GLU A 24 4.72 0.12 5.81
N ARG A 25 3.99 -0.09 4.71
CA ARG A 25 4.61 -0.08 3.38
C ARG A 25 4.92 1.36 3.01
N LYS A 26 6.20 1.69 2.86
CA LYS A 26 6.63 3.02 2.44
C LYS A 26 6.29 3.25 0.96
N ALA A 27 5.41 4.20 0.69
CA ALA A 27 5.14 4.66 -0.67
C ALA A 27 6.32 5.48 -1.20
N MET A 28 6.69 5.27 -2.46
CA MET A 28 7.72 6.01 -3.17
C MET A 28 7.24 6.32 -4.60
N LEU A 29 7.50 7.55 -5.06
CA LEU A 29 7.32 7.90 -6.47
C LEU A 29 8.55 7.46 -7.26
N LEU A 30 8.35 6.58 -8.24
CA LEU A 30 9.40 6.11 -9.15
C LEU A 30 9.23 6.78 -10.51
N ARG A 31 10.30 7.39 -11.03
CA ARG A 31 10.33 7.87 -12.42
C ARG A 31 10.87 6.75 -13.28
N LEU A 32 10.06 6.29 -14.23
CA LEU A 32 10.43 5.26 -15.20
C LEU A 32 10.27 5.81 -16.60
N ASP A 33 11.10 5.29 -17.51
CA ASP A 33 10.80 5.40 -18.93
C ASP A 33 9.41 4.74 -19.22
N PRO A 34 8.53 5.37 -20.02
CA PRO A 34 7.21 4.82 -20.30
C PRO A 34 7.25 3.42 -20.93
N ALA A 35 8.18 3.14 -21.84
CA ALA A 35 8.26 1.83 -22.48
C ALA A 35 8.70 0.75 -21.48
N LEU A 36 9.56 1.10 -20.53
CA LEU A 36 9.94 0.20 -19.44
C LEU A 36 8.76 -0.08 -18.49
N HIS A 37 7.98 0.94 -18.14
CA HIS A 37 6.77 0.77 -17.33
C HIS A 37 5.79 -0.21 -18.00
N GLU A 38 5.54 -0.01 -19.30
CA GLU A 38 4.66 -0.88 -20.09
C GLU A 38 5.16 -2.33 -20.15
N ALA A 39 6.47 -2.54 -20.31
CA ALA A 39 7.04 -3.88 -20.28
C ALA A 39 6.87 -4.57 -18.92
N LEU A 40 7.09 -3.84 -17.81
CA LEU A 40 6.88 -4.35 -16.46
C LEU A 40 5.40 -4.68 -16.19
N ALA A 41 4.48 -3.83 -16.65
CA ALA A 41 3.04 -4.05 -16.47
C ALA A 41 2.56 -5.31 -17.22
N ARG A 42 3.02 -5.51 -18.47
CA ARG A 42 2.72 -6.74 -19.23
C ARG A 42 3.25 -7.99 -18.53
N TRP A 43 4.52 -7.98 -18.13
CA TRP A 43 5.11 -9.13 -17.44
C TRP A 43 4.42 -9.43 -16.11
N ALA A 44 4.07 -8.39 -15.33
CA ALA A 44 3.28 -8.57 -14.12
C ALA A 44 1.92 -9.23 -14.41
N GLY A 45 1.26 -8.83 -15.50
CA GLY A 45 0.00 -9.42 -15.98
C GLY A 45 0.14 -10.90 -16.35
N ASP A 46 1.19 -11.28 -17.07
CA ASP A 46 1.49 -12.67 -17.43
C ASP A 46 1.70 -13.55 -16.18
N ASP A 47 2.26 -12.96 -15.12
CA ASP A 47 2.50 -13.60 -13.83
C ASP A 47 1.30 -13.51 -12.86
N LEU A 48 0.15 -12.99 -13.30
CA LEU A 48 -1.05 -12.75 -12.48
C LEU A 48 -0.77 -11.93 -11.21
N ARG A 49 0.13 -10.94 -11.31
CA ARG A 49 0.53 -10.04 -10.23
C ARG A 49 0.21 -8.59 -10.57
N SER A 50 0.03 -7.76 -9.54
CA SER A 50 0.02 -6.31 -9.75
C SER A 50 1.43 -5.82 -10.09
N THR A 51 1.51 -4.73 -10.85
CA THR A 51 2.80 -4.10 -11.21
C THR A 51 3.63 -3.78 -9.97
N ASN A 52 3.02 -3.26 -8.91
CA ASN A 52 3.73 -2.94 -7.66
C ASN A 52 4.30 -4.19 -6.96
N ALA A 53 3.52 -5.27 -6.89
CA ALA A 53 3.98 -6.53 -6.30
C ALA A 53 5.11 -7.15 -7.12
N HIS A 54 5.03 -7.04 -8.46
CA HIS A 54 6.06 -7.52 -9.36
C HIS A 54 7.37 -6.71 -9.22
N VAL A 55 7.28 -5.37 -9.15
CA VAL A 55 8.44 -4.49 -8.90
C VAL A 55 9.08 -4.80 -7.54
N GLU A 56 8.30 -4.96 -6.47
CA GLU A 56 8.86 -5.34 -5.17
C GLU A 56 9.62 -6.67 -5.23
N TRP A 57 9.06 -7.66 -5.93
CA TRP A 57 9.71 -8.96 -6.11
C TRP A 57 11.03 -8.85 -6.87
N LEU A 58 11.06 -8.07 -7.97
CA LEU A 58 12.28 -7.81 -8.73
C LEU A 58 13.35 -7.12 -7.88
N LEU A 59 12.98 -6.08 -7.14
CA LEU A 59 13.90 -5.36 -6.26
C LEU A 59 14.45 -6.24 -5.15
N ARG A 60 13.61 -7.08 -4.54
CA ARG A 60 14.06 -8.05 -3.52
C ARG A 60 15.07 -9.02 -4.11
N ARG A 61 14.78 -9.61 -5.27
CA ARG A 61 15.70 -10.52 -5.95
C ARG A 61 17.02 -9.85 -6.30
N ALA A 62 16.99 -8.63 -6.83
CA ALA A 62 18.19 -7.88 -7.17
C ALA A 62 19.04 -7.59 -5.91
N LEU A 63 18.42 -7.24 -4.78
CA LEU A 63 19.11 -7.05 -3.50
C LEU A 63 19.69 -8.36 -2.96
N GLU A 64 18.96 -9.47 -3.06
CA GLU A 64 19.45 -10.80 -2.66
C GLU A 64 20.67 -11.21 -3.48
N GLN A 65 20.60 -11.09 -4.81
CA GLN A 65 21.70 -11.40 -5.73
C GLN A 65 22.93 -10.50 -5.49
N ALA A 66 22.69 -9.24 -5.15
CA ALA A 66 23.77 -8.32 -4.79
C ALA A 66 24.33 -8.55 -3.37
N GLY A 67 23.75 -9.46 -2.58
CA GLY A 67 24.11 -9.68 -1.17
C GLY A 67 23.78 -8.51 -0.26
N ARG A 68 22.82 -7.66 -0.65
CA ARG A 68 22.44 -6.40 0.03
C ARG A 68 21.09 -6.45 0.71
N LEU A 69 20.38 -7.57 0.65
CA LEU A 69 19.11 -7.68 1.36
C LEU A 69 19.35 -7.66 2.88
N PRO A 70 18.69 -6.77 3.65
CA PRO A 70 18.82 -6.73 5.10
C PRO A 70 18.40 -8.06 5.74
N ARG A 71 19.16 -8.52 6.75
CA ARG A 71 18.88 -9.78 7.47
C ARG A 71 17.74 -9.63 8.48
N ASP A 72 17.59 -8.45 9.08
CA ASP A 72 16.46 -8.13 9.91
C ASP A 72 15.32 -7.64 9.04
N ARG A 73 14.43 -8.56 8.69
CA ARG A 73 13.09 -8.20 8.26
C ARG A 73 12.36 -7.75 9.52
N GLY A 74 12.45 -6.47 9.89
CA GLY A 74 11.57 -5.85 10.89
C GLY A 74 10.15 -5.86 10.40
#